data_AF-A0A1Z8AGN8-F1
#
_entry.id   AF-A0A1Z8AGN8-F1
#
_cell.length_a   1.000
_cell.length_b   1.000
_cell.length_c   1.000
_cell.angle_alpha   90.00
_cell.angle_beta   90.00
_cell.angle_gamma   90.00
#
_symmetry.space_group_name_H-M   'P 1'
#
loop_
_entity.id
_entity.type
_entity.pdbx_description
1 polymer ?
#
loop_
_entity_poly.entity_id
_entity_poly.type
_entity_poly.pdbx_seq_one_letter_code
_entity_poly.pdbx_strand_id
1 'polypeptide(L)'
;NAAVVHLILHGFYKAYLFLSSGEEVKHSVPKEAQRISIKPLQVIVVLIYGIAAAFLFSLITGKGTSLDSGIFLTLVVAITVGQITYNFLKEKSLTGVQKIISPIVLFLLGIGAYGMMYNIVTAVMSDMPFVARAMPLSVVQIAFGIVFLLGFFIMKIGYHRRIPWLYVKLLNDSQPYKKTVFTYKSKS
;
A
#
# COMPACT_ATOMS: atom_id res chain seq x y z
N ASN A 1 1.82 -18.41 -2.55
CA ASN A 1 2.98 -17.84 -1.80
C ASN A 1 2.80 -16.37 -1.45
N ALA A 2 2.65 -15.47 -2.43
CA ALA A 2 2.57 -14.04 -2.16
C ALA A 2 1.46 -13.63 -1.15
N ALA A 3 0.27 -14.23 -1.26
CA ALA A 3 -0.82 -13.98 -0.32
C ALA A 3 -0.47 -14.42 1.13
N VAL A 4 0.15 -15.59 1.28
CA VAL A 4 0.59 -16.12 2.58
C VAL A 4 1.66 -15.21 3.20
N VAL A 5 2.66 -14.82 2.40
CA VAL A 5 3.69 -13.86 2.80
C VAL A 5 3.07 -12.54 3.26
N HIS A 6 2.13 -12.00 2.49
CA HIS A 6 1.43 -10.78 2.85
C HIS A 6 0.66 -10.93 4.17
N LEU A 7 -0.07 -12.03 4.37
CA LEU A 7 -0.80 -12.28 5.62
C LEU A 7 0.12 -12.39 6.84
N ILE A 8 1.27 -13.07 6.71
CA ILE A 8 2.28 -13.18 7.77
C ILE A 8 2.83 -11.78 8.12
N LEU A 9 3.32 -11.05 7.12
CA LEU A 9 3.89 -9.70 7.34
C LEU A 9 2.85 -8.73 7.90
N HIS A 10 1.62 -8.80 7.40
CA HIS A 10 0.51 -8.00 7.91
C HIS A 10 0.13 -8.37 9.35
N GLY A 11 0.23 -9.65 9.73
CA GLY A 11 0.08 -10.11 11.11
C GLY A 11 1.11 -9.48 12.04
N PHE A 12 2.40 -9.52 11.67
CA PHE A 12 3.46 -8.84 12.42
C PHE A 12 3.24 -7.32 12.50
N TYR A 13 2.85 -6.69 11.40
CA TYR A 13 2.56 -5.26 11.36
C TYR A 13 1.40 -4.88 12.30
N LYS A 14 0.32 -5.65 12.32
CA LYS A 14 -0.80 -5.41 13.23
C LYS A 14 -0.45 -5.67 14.69
N ALA A 15 0.33 -6.72 14.98
CA ALA A 15 0.81 -6.98 16.33
C ALA A 15 1.68 -5.82 16.84
N TYR A 16 2.58 -5.31 15.99
CA TYR A 16 3.37 -4.12 16.29
C TYR A 16 2.48 -2.91 16.59
N LEU A 17 1.51 -2.59 15.73
CA LEU A 17 0.57 -1.49 15.97
C LEU A 17 -0.23 -1.64 17.26
N PHE A 18 -0.64 -2.88 17.59
CA PHE A 18 -1.37 -3.15 18.82
C PHE A 18 -0.49 -2.91 20.05
N LEU A 19 0.73 -3.43 20.04
CA LEU A 19 1.70 -3.24 21.14
C LEU A 19 2.12 -1.77 21.28
N SER A 20 2.32 -1.05 20.18
CA SER A 20 2.69 0.37 20.20
C SER A 20 1.54 1.29 20.59
N SER A 21 0.28 0.88 20.37
CA SER A 21 -0.89 1.71 20.72
C SER A 21 -1.06 1.93 22.23
N GLY A 22 -0.46 1.08 23.07
CA GLY A 22 -0.42 1.24 24.52
C GLY A 22 0.47 2.41 24.98
N GLU A 23 1.47 2.81 24.20
CA GLU A 23 2.40 3.90 24.54
C GLU A 23 1.91 5.28 24.07
N GLU A 24 0.91 5.34 23.17
CA GLU A 24 0.61 6.55 22.39
C GLU A 24 -0.88 6.91 22.28
N VAL A 25 -1.68 6.69 23.32
CA VAL A 25 -3.01 7.33 23.43
C VAL A 25 -2.84 8.80 23.84
N LYS A 26 -2.07 9.58 23.08
CA LYS A 26 -2.06 11.04 23.18
C LYS A 26 -3.13 11.58 22.24
N HIS A 27 -4.07 12.35 22.80
CA HIS A 27 -5.02 13.13 22.03
C HIS A 27 -4.27 14.03 21.03
N SER A 28 -4.24 13.61 19.77
CA SER A 28 -3.63 14.35 18.68
C SER A 28 -4.74 15.05 17.91
N VAL A 29 -4.60 16.36 17.75
CA VAL A 29 -5.54 17.18 16.98
C VAL A 29 -5.61 16.63 15.54
N PRO A 30 -6.81 16.48 14.94
CA PRO A 30 -6.93 15.95 13.59
C PRO A 30 -6.09 16.79 12.61
N LYS A 31 -5.01 16.22 12.08
CA LYS A 31 -4.23 16.88 11.04
C LYS A 31 -5.06 16.90 9.76
N GLU A 32 -5.14 18.07 9.12
CA GLU A 32 -5.79 18.17 7.83
C GLU A 32 -5.20 17.15 6.86
N ALA A 33 -6.09 16.39 6.22
CA ALA A 33 -5.71 15.40 5.23
C ALA A 33 -4.94 16.09 4.11
N GLN A 34 -3.67 15.72 3.96
CA GLN A 34 -2.74 16.34 3.04
C GLN A 34 -3.27 16.30 1.61
N ARG A 35 -3.68 17.47 1.07
CA ARG A 35 -4.05 17.60 -0.33
C ARG A 35 -2.82 17.33 -1.21
N ILE A 36 -2.99 16.49 -2.22
CA ILE A 36 -1.96 16.24 -3.22
C ILE A 36 -1.93 17.44 -4.15
N SER A 37 -0.93 18.30 -3.98
CA SER A 37 -0.58 19.29 -4.99
C SER A 37 0.36 18.62 -5.96
N ILE A 38 -0.12 18.31 -7.16
CA ILE A 38 0.66 17.59 -8.18
C ILE A 38 1.44 18.61 -9.01
N LYS A 39 2.76 18.67 -8.86
CA LYS A 39 3.61 19.29 -9.87
C LYS A 39 3.89 18.24 -10.97
N PRO A 40 3.74 18.55 -12.27
CA PRO A 40 3.94 17.58 -13.36
C PRO A 40 5.30 16.87 -13.30
N LEU A 41 6.34 17.62 -12.92
CA LEU A 41 7.71 17.09 -12.78
C LEU A 41 7.84 16.04 -11.68
N GLN A 42 7.06 16.16 -10.59
CA GLN A 42 7.06 15.16 -9.50
C GLN A 42 6.41 13.86 -9.94
N VAL A 43 5.40 13.91 -10.82
CA VAL A 43 4.75 12.71 -11.36
C VAL A 43 5.72 11.88 -12.18
N ILE A 44 6.53 12.54 -13.02
CA ILE A 44 7.54 11.86 -13.84
C ILE A 44 8.54 11.12 -12.97
N VAL A 45 9.08 11.79 -11.93
CA VAL A 45 10.02 11.16 -10.98
C VAL A 45 9.37 9.99 -10.26
N VAL A 46 8.14 10.14 -9.76
CA VAL A 46 7.38 9.08 -9.10
C VAL A 46 7.18 7.87 -10.02
N LEU A 47 6.89 8.12 -11.30
CA LEU A 47 6.69 7.06 -12.29
C LEU A 47 8.00 6.30 -12.58
N ILE A 48 9.12 7.01 -12.73
CA ILE A 48 10.45 6.41 -12.92
C ILE A 48 10.79 5.48 -11.75
N TYR A 49 10.60 5.95 -10.51
CA TYR A 49 10.86 5.14 -9.32
C TYR A 49 9.92 3.94 -9.22
N GLY A 50 8.64 4.10 -9.55
CA GLY A 50 7.67 3.01 -9.57
C GLY A 50 8.03 1.92 -10.59
N ILE A 51 8.46 2.31 -11.79
CA ILE A 51 8.91 1.38 -12.84
C ILE A 51 10.22 0.69 -12.42
N ALA A 52 11.19 1.44 -11.91
CA ALA A 52 12.45 0.87 -11.42
C ALA A 52 12.22 -0.16 -10.30
N ALA A 53 11.30 0.14 -9.37
CA ALA A 53 10.90 -0.79 -8.32
C ALA A 53 10.19 -2.03 -8.86
N ALA A 54 9.27 -1.89 -9.80
CA ALA A 54 8.61 -3.00 -10.46
C ALA A 54 9.63 -3.95 -11.13
N PHE A 55 10.59 -3.37 -11.84
CA PHE A 55 11.65 -4.11 -12.50
C PHE A 55 12.54 -4.86 -11.49
N LEU A 56 13.02 -4.16 -10.45
CA LEU A 56 13.88 -4.74 -9.42
C LEU A 56 13.15 -5.86 -8.64
N PHE A 57 11.88 -5.63 -8.29
CA PHE A 57 11.03 -6.64 -7.66
C PHE A 57 10.85 -7.88 -8.54
N SER A 58 10.63 -7.67 -9.84
CA SER A 58 10.49 -8.75 -10.81
C SER A 58 11.79 -9.54 -10.96
N LEU A 59 12.95 -8.91 -10.88
CA LEU A 59 14.25 -9.59 -10.90
C LEU A 59 14.47 -10.46 -9.66
N ILE A 60 14.13 -9.95 -8.46
CA ILE A 60 14.35 -10.68 -7.21
C ILE A 60 13.38 -11.85 -7.04
N THR A 61 12.11 -11.66 -7.41
CA THR A 61 11.05 -12.65 -7.15
C THR A 61 10.74 -13.54 -8.35
N GLY A 62 11.21 -13.18 -9.55
CA GLY A 62 10.82 -13.82 -10.80
C GLY A 62 9.34 -13.66 -11.14
N LYS A 63 8.62 -12.75 -10.47
CA LYS A 63 7.16 -12.53 -10.65
C LYS A 63 6.89 -11.22 -11.38
N GLY A 64 5.96 -11.27 -12.35
CA GLY A 64 5.53 -10.11 -13.15
C GLY A 64 6.10 -10.06 -14.56
N THR A 65 6.90 -11.05 -14.98
CA THR A 65 7.37 -11.23 -16.37
C THR A 65 6.35 -11.95 -17.25
N SER A 66 5.51 -12.80 -16.66
CA SER A 66 4.42 -13.50 -17.33
C SER A 66 3.08 -12.80 -17.10
N LEU A 67 2.12 -12.99 -18.03
CA LEU A 67 0.74 -12.49 -17.93
C LEU A 67 -0.11 -13.30 -16.93
N ASP A 68 0.36 -13.36 -15.69
CA ASP A 68 -0.30 -14.08 -14.60
C ASP A 68 -0.68 -13.13 -13.45
N SER A 69 -1.33 -13.67 -12.41
CA SER A 69 -1.67 -12.92 -11.19
C SER A 69 -0.48 -12.21 -10.52
N GLY A 70 0.77 -12.55 -10.88
CA GLY A 70 1.98 -11.86 -10.42
C GLY A 70 2.02 -10.37 -10.80
N ILE A 71 1.35 -9.97 -11.89
CA ILE A 71 1.26 -8.57 -12.31
C ILE A 71 0.61 -7.69 -11.25
N PHE A 72 -0.40 -8.19 -10.52
CA PHE A 72 -1.02 -7.43 -9.43
C PHE A 72 -0.04 -7.11 -8.31
N LEU A 73 0.82 -8.07 -7.96
CA LEU A 73 1.81 -7.87 -6.92
C LEU A 73 2.82 -6.81 -7.33
N THR A 74 3.36 -6.92 -8.55
CA THR A 74 4.30 -5.94 -9.11
C THR A 74 3.68 -4.56 -9.24
N LEU A 75 2.40 -4.48 -9.63
CA LEU A 75 1.64 -3.23 -9.69
C LEU A 75 1.49 -2.57 -8.31
N VAL A 76 1.12 -3.34 -7.28
CA VAL A 76 1.00 -2.81 -5.91
C VAL A 76 2.35 -2.33 -5.38
N VAL A 77 3.44 -3.05 -5.67
CA VAL A 77 4.80 -2.63 -5.32
C VAL A 77 5.15 -1.30 -6.02
N ALA A 78 4.88 -1.19 -7.32
CA ALA A 78 5.12 0.05 -8.08
C ALA A 78 4.36 1.24 -7.50
N ILE A 79 3.07 1.05 -7.16
CA ILE A 79 2.23 2.07 -6.53
C ILE A 79 2.81 2.47 -5.17
N THR A 80 3.22 1.50 -4.36
CA THR A 80 3.74 1.74 -3.01
C THR A 80 5.03 2.56 -3.06
N VAL A 81 5.98 2.17 -3.92
CA VAL A 81 7.22 2.93 -4.09
C VAL A 81 6.95 4.31 -4.65
N GLY A 82 6.04 4.42 -5.62
CA GLY A 82 5.62 5.72 -6.15
C GLY A 82 5.04 6.65 -5.06
N GLN A 83 4.23 6.11 -4.15
CA GLN A 83 3.70 6.87 -3.01
C GLN A 83 4.79 7.29 -2.02
N ILE A 84 5.75 6.41 -1.72
CA ILE A 84 6.91 6.73 -0.88
C ILE A 84 7.67 7.89 -1.52
N THR A 85 8.08 7.76 -2.78
CA THR A 85 8.80 8.81 -3.51
C THR A 85 8.02 10.13 -3.51
N TYR A 86 6.71 10.09 -3.75
CA TYR A 86 5.87 11.29 -3.69
C TYR A 86 5.90 11.97 -2.31
N ASN A 87 5.77 11.20 -1.23
CA ASN A 87 5.77 11.72 0.13
C ASN A 87 7.10 12.41 0.46
N PHE A 88 8.23 11.80 0.09
CA PHE A 88 9.56 12.37 0.28
C PHE A 88 9.78 13.64 -0.54
N LEU A 89 9.36 13.66 -1.80
CA LEU A 89 9.50 14.84 -2.66
C LEU A 89 8.71 16.05 -2.14
N LYS A 90 7.54 15.79 -1.54
CA LYS A 90 6.66 16.81 -0.95
C LYS A 90 7.17 17.34 0.39
N GLU A 91 7.89 16.51 1.15
CA GLU A 91 8.35 16.85 2.49
C GLU A 91 9.25 18.10 2.47
N LYS A 92 8.90 19.12 3.25
CA LYS A 92 9.62 20.41 3.25
C LYS A 92 10.86 20.39 4.13
N SER A 93 10.89 19.51 5.12
CA SER A 93 11.98 19.38 6.10
C SER A 93 13.24 18.71 5.54
N LEU A 94 13.14 18.04 4.39
CA LEU A 94 14.25 17.29 3.79
C LEU A 94 15.08 18.14 2.82
N THR A 95 16.39 17.93 2.85
CA THR A 95 17.32 18.51 1.87
C THR A 95 17.15 17.84 0.50
N GLY A 96 17.56 18.51 -0.58
CA GLY A 96 17.44 17.99 -1.95
C GLY A 96 18.11 16.61 -2.14
N VAL A 97 19.24 16.37 -1.46
CA VAL A 97 19.95 15.09 -1.49
C VAL A 97 19.17 14.01 -0.74
N GLN A 98 18.65 14.30 0.45
CA GLN A 98 17.83 13.36 1.22
C GLN A 98 16.56 12.95 0.47
N LYS A 99 15.95 13.87 -0.29
CA LYS A 99 14.77 13.57 -1.12
C LYS A 99 15.01 12.53 -2.20
N ILE A 100 16.27 12.36 -2.63
CA ILE A 100 16.65 11.38 -3.66
C ILE A 100 17.13 10.09 -2.99
N ILE A 101 18.01 10.18 -2.00
CA ILE A 101 18.62 8.99 -1.38
C ILE A 101 17.63 8.24 -0.49
N SER A 102 16.81 8.93 0.31
CA SER A 102 15.94 8.27 1.28
C SER A 102 14.90 7.35 0.64
N PRO A 103 14.20 7.73 -0.45
CA PRO A 103 13.35 6.79 -1.18
C PRO A 103 14.10 5.57 -1.68
N ILE A 104 15.32 5.74 -2.21
CA ILE A 104 16.14 4.64 -2.73
C ILE A 104 16.43 3.61 -1.65
N VAL A 105 16.95 4.07 -0.52
CA VAL A 105 17.29 3.20 0.60
C VAL A 105 16.05 2.47 1.10
N LEU A 106 14.93 3.18 1.29
CA LEU A 106 13.70 2.58 1.81
C LEU A 106 13.07 1.57 0.85
N PHE A 107 13.03 1.87 -0.46
CA PHE A 107 12.44 0.91 -1.40
C PHE A 107 13.34 -0.32 -1.56
N LEU A 108 14.68 -0.17 -1.54
CA LEU A 108 15.60 -1.31 -1.60
C LEU A 108 15.45 -2.21 -0.37
N LEU A 109 15.40 -1.61 0.83
CA LEU A 109 15.16 -2.35 2.07
C LEU A 109 13.80 -3.04 2.07
N GLY A 110 12.74 -2.34 1.66
CA GLY A 110 11.39 -2.88 1.61
C GLY A 110 11.24 -4.04 0.62
N ILE A 111 11.72 -3.85 -0.62
CA ILE A 111 11.69 -4.90 -1.65
C ILE A 111 12.58 -6.07 -1.25
N GLY A 112 13.77 -5.81 -0.72
CA GLY A 112 14.70 -6.84 -0.25
C GLY A 112 14.11 -7.68 0.88
N ALA A 113 13.58 -7.04 1.91
CA ALA A 113 12.95 -7.73 3.04
C ALA A 113 11.72 -8.55 2.60
N TYR A 114 10.87 -7.98 1.75
CA TYR A 114 9.71 -8.70 1.21
C TYR A 114 10.14 -9.88 0.33
N GLY A 115 11.10 -9.68 -0.58
CA GLY A 115 11.62 -10.72 -1.46
C GLY A 115 12.27 -11.86 -0.69
N MET A 116 13.04 -11.54 0.36
CA MET A 116 13.61 -12.54 1.27
C MET A 116 12.52 -13.34 1.99
N MET A 117 11.53 -12.68 2.59
CA MET A 117 10.39 -13.34 3.23
C MET A 117 9.62 -14.21 2.24
N TYR A 118 9.44 -13.73 1.01
CA TYR A 118 8.80 -14.48 -0.06
C TYR A 118 9.54 -15.78 -0.39
N ASN A 119 10.88 -15.73 -0.48
CA ASN A 119 11.71 -16.89 -0.74
C ASN A 119 11.69 -17.88 0.44
N ILE A 120 11.75 -17.39 1.68
CA ILE A 120 11.64 -18.22 2.88
C ILE A 120 10.31 -18.96 2.91
N VAL A 121 9.19 -18.25 2.76
CA VAL A 121 7.85 -18.88 2.76
C VAL A 121 7.69 -19.83 1.58
N THR A 122 8.25 -19.50 0.41
CA THR A 122 8.23 -20.39 -0.75
C THR A 122 8.99 -21.69 -0.49
N ALA A 123 10.14 -21.63 0.20
CA ALA A 123 10.90 -22.80 0.61
C ALA A 123 10.15 -23.64 1.65
N VAL A 124 9.55 -23.02 2.67
CA VAL A 124 8.77 -23.72 3.69
C VAL A 124 7.53 -24.42 3.11
N MET A 125 6.94 -23.85 2.07
CA MET A 125 5.75 -24.39 1.42
C MET A 125 6.07 -25.32 0.24
N SER A 126 7.33 -25.70 0.01
CA SER A 126 7.74 -26.49 -1.17
C SER A 126 6.97 -27.79 -1.35
N ASP A 127 6.65 -28.44 -0.23
CA ASP A 127 6.08 -29.80 -0.20
C ASP A 127 4.55 -29.78 -0.28
N MET A 128 3.94 -28.60 -0.27
CA MET A 128 2.50 -28.44 -0.32
C MET A 128 1.98 -28.40 -1.77
N PRO A 129 0.91 -29.15 -2.10
CA PRO A 129 0.33 -29.14 -3.43
C PRO A 129 -0.28 -27.76 -3.77
N PHE A 130 -0.21 -27.37 -5.05
CA PHE A 130 -0.78 -26.11 -5.61
C PHE A 130 -0.15 -24.78 -5.15
N VAL A 131 0.98 -24.80 -4.47
CA VAL A 131 1.62 -23.61 -3.88
C VAL A 131 2.26 -22.66 -4.90
N ALA A 132 2.81 -23.21 -6.01
CA ALA A 132 3.58 -22.44 -6.99
C ALA A 132 2.85 -22.17 -8.32
N ARG A 133 1.62 -22.66 -8.52
CA ARG A 133 0.90 -22.43 -9.78
C ARG A 133 0.45 -20.97 -9.88
N ALA A 134 1.05 -20.24 -10.81
CA ALA A 134 0.53 -18.96 -11.23
C ALA A 134 -0.84 -19.19 -11.86
N MET A 135 -1.88 -18.51 -11.34
CA MET A 135 -3.19 -18.55 -11.97
C MET A 135 -3.17 -17.65 -13.19
N PRO A 136 -3.69 -18.12 -14.34
CA PRO A 136 -3.80 -17.29 -15.53
C PRO A 136 -4.73 -16.10 -15.26
N LEU A 137 -4.43 -14.97 -15.87
CA LEU A 137 -5.27 -13.78 -15.78
C LEU A 137 -6.61 -14.01 -16.47
N SER A 138 -7.70 -14.04 -15.69
CA SER A 138 -9.05 -14.04 -16.25
C SER A 138 -9.54 -12.63 -16.51
N VAL A 139 -10.53 -12.49 -17.39
CA VAL A 139 -11.20 -11.20 -17.67
C VAL A 139 -11.73 -10.56 -16.40
N VAL A 140 -12.25 -11.36 -15.46
CA VAL A 140 -12.75 -10.89 -14.16
C VAL A 140 -11.63 -10.26 -13.33
N GLN A 141 -10.45 -10.87 -13.30
CA GLN A 141 -9.31 -10.32 -12.56
C GLN A 141 -8.85 -9.00 -13.15
N ILE A 142 -8.77 -8.90 -14.49
CA ILE A 142 -8.41 -7.65 -15.17
C ILE A 142 -9.44 -6.56 -14.86
N ALA A 143 -10.73 -6.86 -14.97
CA ALA A 143 -11.81 -5.92 -14.65
C ALA A 143 -11.70 -5.43 -13.19
N PHE A 144 -11.46 -6.34 -12.25
CA PHE A 144 -11.22 -6.01 -10.85
C PHE A 144 -10.00 -5.08 -10.68
N GLY A 145 -8.90 -5.35 -11.38
CA GLY A 145 -7.71 -4.50 -11.40
C GLY A 145 -7.99 -3.07 -11.86
N ILE A 146 -8.79 -2.92 -12.92
CA ILE A 146 -9.18 -1.61 -13.44
C ILE A 146 -10.02 -0.85 -12.41
N VAL A 147 -11.05 -1.50 -11.84
CA VAL A 147 -11.89 -0.90 -10.80
C VAL A 147 -11.06 -0.50 -9.58
N PHE A 148 -10.12 -1.34 -9.16
CA PHE A 148 -9.20 -1.06 -8.07
C PHE A 148 -8.34 0.18 -8.36
N LEU A 149 -7.72 0.27 -9.55
CA LEU A 149 -6.91 1.42 -9.93
C LEU A 149 -7.73 2.71 -9.97
N LEU A 150 -8.92 2.68 -10.59
CA LEU A 150 -9.82 3.84 -10.64
C LEU A 150 -10.22 4.29 -9.23
N GLY A 151 -10.66 3.35 -8.38
CA GLY A 151 -11.02 3.62 -7.00
C GLY A 151 -9.85 4.21 -6.20
N PHE A 152 -8.67 3.62 -6.35
CA PHE A 152 -7.43 4.10 -5.71
C PHE A 152 -7.13 5.54 -6.09
N PHE A 153 -7.13 5.90 -7.38
CA PHE A 153 -6.85 7.28 -7.81
C PHE A 153 -7.95 8.27 -7.38
N ILE A 154 -9.23 7.89 -7.46
CA ILE A 154 -10.36 8.71 -6.98
C ILE A 154 -10.21 9.02 -5.48
N MET A 155 -9.86 8.02 -4.68
CA MET A 155 -9.61 8.18 -3.25
C MET A 155 -8.38 9.05 -2.99
N LYS A 156 -7.28 8.80 -3.72
CA LYS A 156 -6.00 9.50 -3.53
C LYS A 156 -6.07 10.98 -3.91
N ILE A 157 -6.80 11.33 -4.97
CA ILE A 157 -7.05 12.73 -5.39
C ILE A 157 -8.04 13.44 -4.44
N GLY A 158 -8.86 12.67 -3.71
CA GLY A 158 -9.87 13.21 -2.81
C GLY A 158 -11.15 13.69 -3.53
N TYR A 159 -11.40 13.23 -4.75
CA TYR A 159 -12.57 13.62 -5.54
C TYR A 159 -13.88 13.24 -4.83
N HIS A 160 -13.90 12.11 -4.12
CA HIS A 160 -15.03 11.67 -3.29
C HIS A 160 -15.51 12.72 -2.26
N ARG A 161 -14.62 13.61 -1.80
CA ARG A 161 -14.95 14.67 -0.83
C ARG A 161 -15.62 15.89 -1.46
N ARG A 162 -15.55 16.02 -2.78
CA ARG A 162 -16.21 17.11 -3.52
C ARG A 162 -17.69 16.82 -3.76
N ILE A 163 -18.13 15.57 -3.58
CA ILE A 163 -19.51 15.12 -3.79
C ILE A 163 -20.15 14.86 -2.41
N PRO A 164 -20.97 15.79 -1.88
CA PRO A 164 -21.44 15.73 -0.49
C PRO A 164 -22.21 14.44 -0.15
N TRP A 165 -23.12 13.98 -1.03
CA TRP A 165 -23.90 12.77 -0.77
C TRP A 165 -22.99 11.53 -0.67
N LEU A 166 -22.02 11.40 -1.59
CA LEU A 166 -21.12 10.26 -1.65
C LEU A 166 -20.20 10.25 -0.43
N TYR A 167 -19.68 11.42 -0.06
CA TYR A 167 -18.87 11.59 1.14
C TYR A 167 -19.62 11.19 2.41
N VAL A 168 -20.85 11.71 2.60
CA VAL A 168 -21.66 11.40 3.80
C VAL A 168 -22.05 9.92 3.82
N LYS A 169 -22.40 9.33 2.68
CA LYS A 169 -22.71 7.90 2.61
C LYS A 169 -21.52 7.05 3.04
N LEU A 170 -20.34 7.29 2.44
CA LEU A 170 -19.11 6.56 2.78
C LEU A 170 -18.71 6.77 4.24
N LEU A 171 -18.89 7.99 4.78
CA LEU A 171 -18.61 8.30 6.18
C LEU A 171 -19.55 7.53 7.10
N ASN A 172 -20.85 7.53 6.83
CA ASN A 172 -21.86 6.82 7.60
C ASN A 172 -21.64 5.31 7.59
N ASP A 173 -21.31 4.75 6.42
CA ASP A 173 -21.02 3.32 6.26
C ASP A 173 -19.73 2.90 6.98
N SER A 174 -18.79 3.83 7.19
CA SER A 174 -17.53 3.59 7.92
C SER A 174 -17.66 3.72 9.44
N GLN A 175 -18.79 4.23 9.95
CA GLN A 175 -19.01 4.35 11.39
C GLN A 175 -19.30 2.99 12.04
N PRO A 176 -18.95 2.81 13.33
CA PRO A 176 -19.33 1.62 14.08
C PRO A 176 -20.84 1.39 14.02
N TYR A 177 -21.25 0.12 13.99
CA TYR A 177 -22.66 -0.24 13.97
C TYR A 177 -23.42 0.36 15.18
N LYS A 178 -24.70 0.70 14.99
CA LYS A 178 -25.50 1.45 15.99
C LYS A 178 -25.56 0.80 17.38
N LYS A 179 -25.36 -0.53 17.46
CA LYS A 179 -25.36 -1.30 18.71
C LYS A 179 -23.96 -1.55 19.30
N THR A 180 -22.92 -0.97 18.72
CA THR A 180 -21.57 -1.06 19.27
C THR A 180 -21.55 -0.37 20.63
N VAL A 181 -21.17 -1.12 21.67
CA VAL A 181 -21.05 -0.60 23.03
C VAL A 181 -19.78 0.26 23.08
N PHE A 182 -19.93 1.57 23.29
CA PHE A 182 -18.81 2.46 23.49
C PHE A 182 -18.39 2.43 24.96
N THR A 183 -17.15 2.02 25.23
CA THR A 183 -16.59 1.94 26.60
C THR A 183 -16.46 3.31 27.27
N TYR A 184 -16.46 4.40 26.48
CA TYR A 184 -16.38 5.78 26.96
C TYR A 184 -17.42 6.66 26.27
N LYS A 185 -18.62 6.75 26.85
CA LYS A 185 -19.52 7.87 26.59
C LYS A 185 -19.67 8.62 27.91
N SER A 186 -18.78 9.58 28.16
CA SER A 186 -19.02 10.57 29.21
C SER A 186 -20.34 11.25 28.86
N LYS A 187 -21.33 11.11 29.75
CA LYS A 187 -22.56 11.90 29.67
C LYS A 187 -22.14 13.37 29.71
N SER A 188 -22.42 14.10 28.63
CA SER A 188 -22.54 15.56 28.68
C SER A 188 -23.93 15.93 29.15
#